data_AF-A0A1J3EEB8-F1
#
_entry.id   AF-A0A1J3EEB8-F1
#
_cell.length_a   1.000
_cell.length_b   1.000
_cell.length_c   1.000
_cell.angle_alpha   90.00
_cell.angle_beta   90.00
_cell.angle_gamma   90.00
#
_symmetry.space_group_name_H-M   'P 1'
#
loop_
_entity.id
_entity.type
_entity.pdbx_description
1 polymer ?
#
loop_
_entity_poly.entity_id
_entity_poly.type
_entity_poly.pdbx_seq_one_letter_code
_entity_poly.pdbx_strand_id
1 'polypeptide(L)'
;EENDLLVKKLTESALSQSPVNLKKTLFTLVASIVCRLAFGINIHKCEFVDEHNVADLVHKFELLVDSIAFSDFFPKVGWLIDRVSGQDKTLNNVFSELDTFFQNILDDHLKPGRRVSESPDIVDVMVDVMKKQEKDGDSFKLTTDHFKGIISDIFLAGVNTSAMTLIWGM
;
A
#
# COMPACT_ATOMS: atom_id res chain seq x y z
N GLU A 1 11.01 11.63 13.22
CA GLU A 1 10.16 10.65 13.93
C GLU A 1 10.34 9.24 13.39
N GLU A 2 9.90 8.88 12.17
CA GLU A 2 10.03 7.50 11.66
C GLU A 2 11.49 7.01 11.60
N ASN A 3 12.41 7.86 11.15
CA ASN A 3 13.85 7.56 11.17
C ASN A 3 14.39 7.37 12.60
N ASP A 4 13.92 8.17 13.56
CA ASP A 4 14.37 8.09 14.95
C ASP A 4 13.89 6.79 15.61
N LEU A 5 12.65 6.37 15.29
CA LEU A 5 12.09 5.09 15.72
C LEU A 5 12.91 3.92 15.15
N LEU A 6 13.30 3.99 13.86
CA LEU A 6 14.16 3.00 13.24
C LEU A 6 15.53 2.92 13.93
N VAL A 7 16.22 4.06 14.09
CA VAL A 7 17.55 4.10 14.69
C VAL A 7 17.50 3.55 16.12
N LYS A 8 16.46 3.92 16.89
CA LYS A 8 16.25 3.38 18.23
C LYS A 8 16.10 1.86 18.20
N LYS A 9 15.24 1.32 17.33
CA LYS A 9 15.01 -0.13 17.20
C LYS A 9 16.28 -0.89 16.82
N LEU A 10 17.05 -0.38 15.86
CA LEU A 10 18.32 -0.97 15.46
C LEU A 10 19.37 -0.91 16.56
N THR A 11 19.42 0.20 17.32
CA THR A 11 20.32 0.36 18.46
C THR A 11 20.01 -0.67 19.55
N GLU A 12 18.73 -0.87 19.87
CA GLU A 12 18.28 -1.87 20.85
C GLU A 12 18.64 -3.31 20.40
N SER A 13 18.47 -3.61 19.11
CA SER A 13 18.91 -4.89 18.54
C SER A 13 20.42 -5.09 18.58
N ALA A 14 21.20 -4.04 18.30
CA ALA A 14 22.65 -4.07 18.38
C ALA A 14 23.16 -4.30 19.81
N LEU A 15 22.55 -3.64 20.81
CA LEU A 15 22.88 -3.83 22.23
C LEU A 15 22.62 -5.26 22.71
N SER A 16 21.59 -5.90 22.17
CA SER A 16 21.26 -7.31 22.45
C SER A 16 21.98 -8.31 21.54
N GLN A 17 22.83 -7.83 20.61
CA GLN A 17 23.50 -8.64 19.59
C GLN A 17 22.54 -9.54 18.80
N SER A 18 21.29 -9.07 18.61
CA SER A 18 20.27 -9.83 17.89
C SER A 18 20.36 -9.57 16.39
N PRO A 19 20.22 -10.62 15.54
CA PRO A 19 20.15 -10.42 14.09
C PRO A 19 18.87 -9.66 13.72
N VAL A 20 18.97 -8.79 12.71
CA VAL A 20 17.86 -7.98 12.20
C VAL A 20 17.58 -8.31 10.74
N ASN A 21 16.31 -8.46 10.38
CA ASN A 21 15.89 -8.52 8.98
C ASN A 21 15.81 -7.10 8.41
N LEU A 22 16.91 -6.66 7.80
CA LEU A 22 17.03 -5.30 7.25
C LEU A 22 16.01 -5.02 6.14
N LYS A 23 15.70 -6.01 5.27
CA LYS A 23 14.64 -5.88 4.25
C LYS A 23 13.33 -5.45 4.93
N LYS A 24 12.83 -6.27 5.86
CA LYS A 24 11.57 -5.98 6.57
C LYS A 24 11.60 -4.60 7.23
N THR A 25 12.67 -4.30 7.94
CA THR A 25 12.82 -3.05 8.69
C THR A 25 12.77 -1.81 7.79
N LEU A 26 13.41 -1.84 6.62
CA LEU A 26 13.41 -0.71 5.69
C LEU A 26 12.08 -0.56 4.95
N PHE A 27 11.44 -1.67 4.56
CA PHE A 27 10.08 -1.63 4.00
C PHE A 27 9.10 -1.01 4.99
N THR A 28 9.16 -1.39 6.27
CA THR A 28 8.34 -0.75 7.31
C THR A 28 8.64 0.74 7.43
N LEU A 29 9.91 1.14 7.49
CA LEU A 29 10.27 2.56 7.59
C LEU A 29 9.64 3.38 6.45
N VAL A 30 9.87 2.95 5.21
CA VAL A 30 9.42 3.69 4.04
C VAL A 30 7.89 3.71 3.98
N ALA A 31 7.23 2.58 4.26
CA ALA A 31 5.77 2.53 4.34
C ALA A 31 5.22 3.46 5.42
N SER A 32 5.80 3.52 6.61
CA SER A 32 5.39 4.46 7.64
C SER A 32 5.51 5.90 7.18
N ILE A 33 6.59 6.24 6.46
CA ILE A 33 6.79 7.57 5.87
C ILE A 33 5.70 7.86 4.82
N VAL A 34 5.47 6.94 3.87
CA VAL A 34 4.48 7.12 2.80
C VAL A 34 3.07 7.21 3.36
N CYS A 35 2.65 6.29 4.23
CA CYS A 35 1.33 6.33 4.87
C CYS A 35 1.09 7.63 5.63
N ARG A 36 2.10 8.12 6.35
CA ARG A 36 1.98 9.34 7.15
C ARG A 36 1.92 10.58 6.29
N LEU A 37 2.71 10.67 5.23
CA LEU A 37 2.76 11.83 4.35
C LEU A 37 1.62 11.87 3.35
N ALA A 38 1.32 10.75 2.70
CA ALA A 38 0.33 10.68 1.65
C ALA A 38 -1.08 10.52 2.20
N PHE A 39 -1.26 9.70 3.24
CA PHE A 39 -2.60 9.28 3.70
C PHE A 39 -2.92 9.72 5.13
N GLY A 40 -2.06 10.52 5.77
CA GLY A 40 -2.26 10.93 7.16
C GLY A 40 -2.30 9.77 8.18
N ILE A 41 -1.91 8.56 7.79
CA ILE A 41 -2.02 7.35 8.61
C ILE A 41 -0.73 7.09 9.37
N ASN A 42 -0.86 6.93 10.69
CA ASN A 42 0.22 6.43 11.52
C ASN A 42 0.09 4.91 11.66
N ILE A 43 0.98 4.14 11.00
CA ILE A 43 0.97 2.67 11.00
C ILE A 43 1.08 2.07 12.41
N HIS A 44 1.73 2.76 13.36
CA HIS A 44 1.85 2.29 14.74
C HIS A 44 0.58 2.50 15.58
N LYS A 45 -0.42 3.21 15.05
CA LYS A 45 -1.68 3.52 15.73
C LYS A 45 -2.92 3.13 14.90
N CYS A 46 -2.71 2.50 13.74
CA CYS A 46 -3.77 2.16 12.82
C CYS A 46 -4.40 0.80 13.20
N GLU A 47 -5.71 0.67 13.00
CA GLU A 47 -6.44 -0.57 13.33
C GLU A 47 -6.32 -1.64 12.22
N PHE A 48 -6.09 -1.23 10.97
CA PHE A 48 -6.12 -2.12 9.80
C PHE A 48 -4.73 -2.39 9.20
N VAL A 49 -3.68 -1.78 9.72
CA VAL A 49 -2.30 -2.04 9.30
C VAL A 49 -1.33 -1.88 10.46
N ASP A 50 -0.35 -2.76 10.53
CA ASP A 50 0.74 -2.72 11.51
C ASP A 50 2.08 -3.02 10.83
N GLU A 51 3.17 -2.85 11.58
CA GLU A 51 4.54 -3.10 11.10
C GLU A 51 4.76 -4.55 10.61
N HIS A 52 4.03 -5.53 11.13
CA HIS A 52 4.17 -6.92 10.71
C HIS A 52 3.53 -7.17 9.35
N ASN A 53 2.39 -6.52 9.10
CA ASN A 53 1.58 -6.71 7.90
C ASN A 53 2.04 -5.85 6.73
N VAL A 54 2.70 -4.71 6.97
CA VAL A 54 3.22 -3.84 5.90
C VAL A 54 4.17 -4.56 4.96
N ALA A 55 5.16 -5.27 5.50
CA ALA A 55 6.12 -5.98 4.66
C ALA A 55 5.46 -7.11 3.85
N ASP A 56 4.41 -7.70 4.41
CA ASP A 56 3.59 -8.72 3.74
C ASP A 56 2.72 -8.11 2.64
N LEU A 57 2.12 -6.93 2.85
CA LEU A 57 1.41 -6.17 1.80
C LEU A 57 2.33 -5.83 0.63
N VAL A 58 3.56 -5.40 0.92
CA VAL A 58 4.52 -5.10 -0.16
C VAL A 58 4.95 -6.38 -0.88
N HIS A 59 5.19 -7.47 -0.15
CA HIS A 59 5.50 -8.76 -0.79
C HIS A 59 4.35 -9.28 -1.67
N LYS A 60 3.11 -9.13 -1.21
CA LYS A 60 1.89 -9.41 -1.97
C LYS A 60 1.85 -8.59 -3.26
N PHE A 61 2.18 -7.32 -3.20
CA PHE A 61 2.30 -6.52 -4.42
C PHE A 61 3.42 -6.98 -5.36
N GLU A 62 4.62 -7.28 -4.83
CA GLU A 62 5.72 -7.86 -5.62
C GLU A 62 5.21 -9.10 -6.39
N LEU A 63 4.45 -9.97 -5.73
CA LEU A 63 3.84 -11.16 -6.37
C LEU A 63 2.84 -10.82 -7.48
N LEU A 64 2.09 -9.72 -7.39
CA LEU A 64 1.17 -9.32 -8.46
C LEU A 64 1.92 -8.79 -9.69
N VAL A 65 2.93 -7.95 -9.47
CA VAL A 65 3.62 -7.25 -10.57
C VAL A 65 4.67 -8.13 -11.23
N ASP A 66 5.35 -8.97 -10.46
CA ASP A 66 6.38 -9.86 -10.99
C ASP A 66 5.80 -11.18 -11.54
N SER A 67 4.49 -11.38 -11.38
CA SER A 67 3.81 -12.55 -11.90
C SER A 67 3.68 -12.48 -13.42
N ILE A 68 4.29 -13.44 -14.09
CA ILE A 68 4.18 -13.66 -15.54
C ILE A 68 3.02 -14.63 -15.79
N ALA A 69 1.88 -14.17 -16.32
CA ALA A 69 0.76 -15.04 -16.63
C ALA A 69 0.91 -15.63 -18.05
N PHE A 70 0.60 -16.91 -18.23
CA PHE A 70 0.63 -17.53 -19.57
C PHE A 70 -0.43 -16.94 -20.49
N SER A 71 -1.54 -16.44 -19.93
CA SER A 71 -2.57 -15.70 -20.66
C SER A 71 -2.04 -14.45 -21.36
N ASP A 72 -0.99 -13.81 -20.84
CA ASP A 72 -0.35 -12.63 -21.47
C ASP A 72 0.38 -13.00 -22.78
N PHE A 73 0.93 -14.22 -22.86
CA PHE A 73 1.69 -14.69 -24.04
C PHE A 73 0.83 -15.54 -24.99
N PHE A 74 -0.15 -16.26 -24.45
CA PHE A 74 -0.99 -17.20 -25.20
C PHE A 74 -2.48 -16.89 -24.99
N PRO A 75 -3.05 -15.88 -25.67
CA PRO A 75 -4.39 -15.36 -25.38
C PRO A 75 -5.54 -16.37 -25.46
N LYS A 76 -5.37 -17.46 -26.20
CA LYS A 76 -6.42 -18.48 -26.40
C LYS A 76 -6.38 -19.63 -25.38
N VAL A 77 -5.21 -19.96 -24.84
CA VAL A 77 -5.00 -21.18 -24.04
C VAL A 77 -4.28 -20.93 -22.72
N GLY A 78 -3.64 -19.77 -22.54
CA GLY A 78 -2.87 -19.44 -21.35
C GLY A 78 -3.71 -19.45 -20.08
N TRP A 79 -4.97 -19.01 -20.15
CA TRP A 79 -5.89 -19.03 -19.00
C TRP A 79 -6.11 -20.45 -18.42
N LEU A 80 -6.03 -21.51 -19.24
CA LEU A 80 -6.11 -22.88 -18.74
C LEU A 80 -4.89 -23.23 -17.90
N ILE A 81 -3.70 -22.79 -18.35
CA ILE A 81 -2.44 -23.03 -17.67
C ILE A 81 -2.38 -22.23 -16.37
N ASP A 82 -2.80 -20.96 -16.38
CA ASP A 82 -2.84 -20.08 -15.20
C ASP A 82 -3.82 -20.62 -14.15
N ARG A 83 -4.95 -21.18 -14.58
CA ARG A 83 -5.93 -21.81 -13.68
C ARG A 83 -5.45 -23.13 -13.09
N VAL A 84 -4.82 -24.00 -13.89
CA VAL A 84 -4.32 -25.31 -13.43
C VAL A 84 -3.08 -25.17 -12.55
N SER A 85 -2.20 -24.22 -12.85
CA SER A 85 -1.05 -23.89 -12.01
C SER A 85 -1.45 -23.25 -10.68
N GLY A 86 -2.68 -22.73 -10.58
CA GLY A 86 -3.21 -22.04 -9.40
C GLY A 86 -2.82 -20.56 -9.33
N GLN A 87 -2.08 -20.05 -10.32
CA GLN A 87 -1.64 -18.67 -10.42
C GLN A 87 -2.81 -17.69 -10.42
N ASP A 88 -3.86 -17.96 -11.21
CA ASP A 88 -5.08 -17.15 -11.24
C ASP A 88 -5.68 -16.97 -9.84
N LYS A 89 -5.76 -18.05 -9.06
CA LYS A 89 -6.32 -18.02 -7.72
C LYS A 89 -5.43 -17.21 -6.77
N THR A 90 -4.12 -17.41 -6.84
CA THR A 90 -3.15 -16.67 -6.03
C THR A 90 -3.24 -15.17 -6.31
N LEU A 91 -3.22 -14.76 -7.59
CA LEU A 91 -3.30 -13.35 -7.96
C LEU A 91 -4.60 -12.71 -7.51
N ASN A 92 -5.75 -13.37 -7.70
CA ASN A 92 -7.03 -12.84 -7.26
C ASN A 92 -7.12 -12.67 -5.74
N ASN A 93 -6.57 -13.62 -4.97
CA ASN A 93 -6.52 -13.51 -3.52
C ASN A 93 -5.64 -12.33 -3.08
N VAL A 94 -4.45 -12.23 -3.65
CA VAL A 94 -3.49 -11.17 -3.35
C VAL A 94 -4.05 -9.79 -3.73
N PHE A 95 -4.69 -9.67 -4.89
CA PHE A 95 -5.38 -8.46 -5.32
C PHE A 95 -6.49 -8.07 -4.35
N SER A 96 -7.32 -9.01 -3.93
CA SER A 96 -8.41 -8.77 -2.97
C SER A 96 -7.89 -8.24 -1.62
N GLU A 97 -6.77 -8.76 -1.13
CA GLU A 97 -6.17 -8.32 0.13
C GLU A 97 -5.59 -6.90 0.03
N LEU A 98 -4.93 -6.56 -1.08
CA LEU A 98 -4.46 -5.20 -1.34
C LEU A 98 -5.63 -4.21 -1.55
N ASP A 99 -6.64 -4.61 -2.32
CA ASP A 99 -7.84 -3.81 -2.54
C ASP A 99 -8.54 -3.49 -1.22
N THR A 100 -8.64 -4.48 -0.33
CA THR A 100 -9.19 -4.31 1.03
C THR A 100 -8.36 -3.31 1.85
N PHE A 101 -7.03 -3.39 1.76
CA PHE A 101 -6.16 -2.42 2.44
C PHE A 101 -6.39 -0.99 1.94
N PHE A 102 -6.46 -0.77 0.62
CA PHE A 102 -6.70 0.57 0.06
C PHE A 102 -8.13 1.07 0.31
N GLN A 103 -9.11 0.17 0.32
CA GLN A 103 -10.48 0.49 0.74
C GLN A 103 -10.51 0.96 2.19
N ASN A 104 -9.81 0.29 3.11
CA ASN A 104 -9.76 0.69 4.51
C ASN A 104 -9.14 2.08 4.71
N ILE A 105 -8.11 2.43 3.91
CA ILE A 105 -7.56 3.80 3.90
C ILE A 105 -8.63 4.80 3.51
N LEU A 106 -9.33 4.56 2.39
CA LEU A 106 -10.36 5.47 1.90
C LEU A 106 -11.55 5.57 2.88
N ASP A 107 -12.00 4.44 3.44
CA ASP A 107 -13.11 4.38 4.39
C ASP A 107 -12.78 5.14 5.68
N ASP A 108 -11.54 5.04 6.17
CA ASP A 108 -11.10 5.84 7.32
C ASP A 108 -11.29 7.34 7.05
N HIS A 109 -11.01 7.78 5.82
CA HIS A 109 -11.17 9.19 5.42
C HIS A 109 -12.63 9.60 5.21
N LEU A 110 -13.51 8.64 4.89
CA LEU A 110 -14.94 8.85 4.70
C LEU A 110 -15.74 8.80 6.01
N LYS A 111 -15.14 8.37 7.14
CA LYS A 111 -15.83 8.26 8.44
C LYS A 111 -16.54 9.56 8.82
N PRO A 112 -17.83 9.50 9.21
CA PRO A 112 -18.56 10.69 9.62
C PRO A 112 -17.97 11.29 10.88
N GLY A 113 -17.74 12.61 10.88
CA GLY A 113 -17.15 13.33 12.01
C GLY A 113 -15.63 13.28 12.09
N ARG A 114 -14.94 12.64 11.13
CA ARG A 114 -13.47 12.78 10.99
C ARG A 114 -13.13 14.26 10.81
N ARG A 115 -12.25 14.77 11.66
CA ARG A 115 -11.73 16.14 11.54
C ARG A 115 -10.62 16.11 10.49
N VAL A 116 -10.82 16.83 9.40
CA VAL A 116 -9.75 17.10 8.43
C VAL A 116 -8.69 17.94 9.13
N SER A 117 -7.44 17.53 9.00
CA SER A 117 -6.28 18.25 9.54
C SER A 117 -6.20 19.67 8.96
N GLU A 118 -5.51 20.60 9.65
CA GLU A 118 -5.19 21.92 9.09
C GLU A 118 -4.37 21.82 7.80
N SER A 119 -3.60 20.73 7.66
CA SER A 119 -2.93 20.33 6.42
C SER A 119 -3.57 19.04 5.89
N PRO A 120 -4.48 19.12 4.91
CA PRO A 120 -5.14 17.95 4.33
C PRO A 120 -4.13 17.07 3.61
N ASP A 121 -4.30 15.75 3.73
CA ASP A 121 -3.52 14.76 2.99
C ASP A 121 -4.11 14.50 1.59
N ILE A 122 -3.52 13.59 0.80
CA ILE A 122 -3.99 13.37 -0.58
C ILE A 122 -5.38 12.74 -0.63
N VAL A 123 -5.72 11.93 0.37
CA VAL A 123 -7.01 11.22 0.42
C VAL A 123 -8.11 12.18 0.88
N ASP A 124 -7.80 13.14 1.76
CA ASP A 124 -8.70 14.26 2.07
C ASP A 124 -9.09 15.05 0.81
N VAL A 125 -8.12 15.32 -0.07
CA VAL A 125 -8.36 15.99 -1.36
C VAL A 125 -9.23 15.11 -2.26
N MET A 126 -8.97 13.80 -2.33
CA MET A 126 -9.81 12.86 -3.08
C MET A 126 -11.26 12.87 -2.59
N VAL A 127 -11.48 12.86 -1.28
CA VAL A 127 -12.83 12.92 -0.68
C VAL A 127 -13.53 14.24 -1.01
N ASP A 128 -12.82 15.37 -1.02
CA ASP A 128 -13.38 16.64 -1.46
C ASP A 128 -13.79 16.62 -2.95
N VAL A 129 -12.96 16.01 -3.81
CA VAL A 129 -13.28 15.79 -5.23
C VAL A 129 -14.52 14.92 -5.39
N MET A 130 -14.65 13.82 -4.64
CA MET A 130 -15.85 12.97 -4.64
C MET A 130 -17.11 13.79 -4.34
N LYS A 131 -17.07 14.60 -3.28
CA LYS A 131 -18.20 15.46 -2.86
C LYS A 131 -18.56 16.54 -3.87
N LYS A 132 -17.57 17.09 -4.59
CA LYS A 132 -17.78 18.08 -5.66
C LYS A 132 -18.44 17.46 -6.88
N GLN A 133 -18.00 16.27 -7.29
CA GLN A 133 -18.57 15.53 -8.44
C GLN A 133 -20.03 15.07 -8.21
N GLU A 134 -20.49 14.97 -6.96
CA GLU A 134 -21.91 14.73 -6.68
C GLU A 134 -22.78 15.97 -6.98
N LYS A 135 -22.21 17.17 -6.81
CA LYS A 135 -22.91 18.45 -7.01
C LYS A 135 -22.85 18.91 -8.46
N ASP A 136 -21.72 18.70 -9.09
CA ASP A 136 -21.50 19.07 -10.48
C ASP A 136 -22.02 17.93 -11.37
N GLY A 137 -22.95 18.25 -12.26
CA GLY A 137 -23.56 17.30 -13.22
C GLY A 137 -22.60 16.84 -14.31
N ASP A 138 -21.32 16.67 -13.97
CA ASP A 138 -20.25 16.39 -14.91
C ASP A 138 -20.40 15.00 -15.53
N SER A 139 -19.99 14.89 -16.79
CA SER A 139 -20.20 13.69 -17.61
C SER A 139 -19.24 12.54 -17.25
N PHE A 140 -18.10 12.87 -16.64
CA PHE A 140 -17.11 11.91 -16.17
C PHE A 140 -16.93 12.04 -14.65
N LYS A 141 -17.22 10.94 -13.92
CA LYS A 141 -17.09 10.88 -12.46
C LYS A 141 -16.06 9.83 -12.09
N LEU A 142 -15.14 10.20 -11.19
CA LEU A 142 -14.20 9.26 -10.63
C LEU A 142 -14.95 8.33 -9.67
N THR A 143 -14.76 7.03 -9.84
CA THR A 143 -15.34 6.01 -8.98
C THR A 143 -14.42 5.73 -7.80
N THR A 144 -14.94 5.06 -6.77
CA THR A 144 -14.15 4.53 -5.66
C THR A 144 -12.95 3.73 -6.14
N ASP A 145 -13.09 2.94 -7.21
CA ASP A 145 -12.00 2.15 -7.77
C ASP A 145 -10.88 3.02 -8.36
N HIS A 146 -11.22 4.16 -8.99
CA HIS A 146 -10.20 5.11 -9.44
C HIS A 146 -9.41 5.70 -8.26
N PHE A 147 -10.10 6.05 -7.15
CA PHE A 147 -9.43 6.56 -5.96
C PHE A 147 -8.55 5.50 -5.29
N LYS A 148 -9.04 4.26 -5.15
CA LYS A 148 -8.22 3.12 -4.68
C LYS A 148 -7.00 2.90 -5.56
N GLY A 149 -7.15 3.02 -6.88
CA GLY A 149 -6.04 2.94 -7.84
C GLY A 149 -4.95 3.99 -7.58
N ILE A 150 -5.34 5.25 -7.33
CA ILE A 150 -4.36 6.32 -7.04
C ILE A 150 -3.66 6.08 -5.69
N ILE A 151 -4.41 5.67 -4.65
CA ILE A 151 -3.84 5.31 -3.34
C ILE A 151 -2.83 4.17 -3.51
N SER A 152 -3.21 3.14 -4.26
CA SER A 152 -2.39 1.99 -4.61
C SER A 152 -1.08 2.41 -5.27
N ASP A 153 -1.14 3.22 -6.34
CA ASP A 153 0.05 3.67 -7.06
C ASP A 153 1.03 4.42 -6.16
N ILE A 154 0.53 5.34 -5.32
CA ILE A 154 1.37 6.13 -4.40
C ILE A 154 2.04 5.22 -3.38
N PHE A 155 1.27 4.32 -2.75
CA PHE A 155 1.80 3.42 -1.74
C PHE A 155 2.86 2.51 -2.34
N LEU A 156 2.54 1.85 -3.45
CA LEU A 156 3.34 0.76 -3.98
C LEU A 156 4.60 1.27 -4.67
N ALA A 157 4.47 2.28 -5.53
CA ALA A 157 5.63 2.89 -6.17
C ALA A 157 6.53 3.57 -5.14
N GLY A 158 5.95 4.30 -4.19
CA GLY A 158 6.69 5.02 -3.15
C GLY A 158 7.45 4.09 -2.21
N VAL A 159 6.79 3.01 -1.75
CA VAL A 159 7.38 2.07 -0.81
C VAL A 159 8.41 1.17 -1.47
N ASN A 160 8.06 0.52 -2.58
CA ASN A 160 8.94 -0.48 -3.17
C ASN A 160 10.26 0.11 -3.69
N THR A 161 10.17 1.18 -4.49
CA THR A 161 11.36 1.76 -5.12
C THR A 161 12.33 2.36 -4.10
N SER A 162 11.80 3.09 -3.10
CA SER A 162 12.62 3.73 -2.07
C SER A 162 13.24 2.69 -1.12
N ALA A 163 12.47 1.69 -0.67
CA ALA A 163 13.00 0.63 0.18
C ALA A 163 14.06 -0.20 -0.53
N MET A 164 13.83 -0.55 -1.81
CA MET A 164 14.80 -1.28 -2.61
C MET A 164 16.09 -0.47 -2.81
N THR A 165 15.98 0.83 -3.07
CA THR A 165 17.15 1.73 -3.18
C THR A 165 17.97 1.75 -1.89
N LEU A 166 17.31 1.80 -0.73
CA LEU A 166 17.98 1.74 0.57
C LEU A 166 18.68 0.39 0.77
N ILE A 167 18.01 -0.73 0.44
CA ILE A 167 18.58 -2.08 0.55
C ILE A 167 19.86 -2.21 -0.28
N TRP A 168 19.86 -1.72 -1.53
CA TRP A 168 21.05 -1.76 -2.39
C TRP A 168 22.19 -0.86 -1.89
N GLY A 169 21.88 0.19 -1.14
CA GLY A 169 22.86 1.12 -0.59
C GLY A 169 23.58 0.64 0.67
N MET A 170 23.15 -0.48 1.26
CA MET A 170 23.69 -1.06 2.51
C MET A 170 24.42 -2.37 2.26
#